data_AF-K1SVQ0-F1
#
_entry.id   AF-K1SVQ0-F1
#
_cell.length_a   1.000
_cell.length_b   1.000
_cell.length_c   1.000
_cell.angle_alpha   90.00
_cell.angle_beta   90.00
_cell.angle_gamma   90.00
#
_symmetry.space_group_name_H-M   'P 1'
#
loop_
_entity.id
_entity.type
_entity.pdbx_description
1 polymer ?
#
loop_
_entity_poly.entity_id
_entity_poly.type
_entity_poly.pdbx_seq_one_letter_code
_entity_poly.pdbx_strand_id
1 'polypeptide(L)'
;GSNYMLLEGGGDLSFQYTPQGDMLLTGRYSLMSGEMKYQIPIIPLKTFNIQNGSYVEWTGNIMNPQLNITATERVRASVGEDGKTSRIVGFDVGIALSQSLENLGLAFTFRLPRMRLCKTS
;
A
#
# COMPACT_ATOMS: atom_id res chain seq x y z
N GLY A 1 18.05 1.80 -9.91
CA GLY A 1 17.66 2.42 -8.62
C GLY A 1 17.45 1.33 -7.60
N SER A 2 17.83 1.55 -6.35
CA SER A 2 17.53 0.62 -5.26
C SER A 2 16.07 0.78 -4.86
N ASN A 3 15.29 -0.30 -4.91
CA ASN A 3 13.97 -0.34 -4.30
C ASN A 3 14.16 -0.22 -2.79
N TYR A 4 13.40 0.65 -2.13
CA TYR A 4 13.39 0.76 -0.67
C TYR A 4 11.98 0.95 -0.15
N MET A 5 11.79 0.51 1.09
CA MET A 5 10.59 0.73 1.87
C MET A 5 11.00 1.40 3.18
N LEU A 6 10.43 2.57 3.45
CA LEU A 6 10.45 3.21 4.75
C LEU A 6 9.07 3.00 5.36
N LEU A 7 9.00 2.44 6.57
CA LEU A 7 7.74 2.13 7.24
C LEU A 7 7.80 2.68 8.65
N GLU A 8 6.73 3.33 9.09
CA GLU A 8 6.51 3.73 10.47
C GLU A 8 5.29 2.99 11.00
N GLY A 9 5.44 2.41 12.18
CA GLY A 9 4.43 1.54 12.73
C GLY A 9 4.77 1.07 14.13
N GLY A 10 3.89 0.25 14.67
CA GLY A 10 4.04 -0.33 15.99
C GLY A 10 3.17 -1.55 16.17
N GLY A 11 3.51 -2.35 17.16
CA GLY A 11 2.77 -3.55 17.50
C GLY A 11 3.52 -4.43 18.48
N ASP A 12 2.79 -5.35 19.10
CA ASP A 12 3.34 -6.35 19.99
C ASP A 12 3.69 -7.60 19.20
N LEU A 13 4.96 -8.00 19.26
CA LEU A 13 5.50 -9.15 18.56
C LEU A 13 6.19 -10.08 19.56
N SER A 14 5.83 -11.36 19.52
CA SER A 14 6.49 -12.42 20.27
C SER A 14 7.33 -13.26 19.32
N PHE A 15 8.64 -13.18 19.49
CA PHE A 15 9.62 -13.97 18.76
C PHE A 15 10.09 -15.14 19.61
N GLN A 16 10.15 -16.33 19.01
CA GLN A 16 10.69 -17.53 19.63
C GLN A 16 11.69 -18.19 18.68
N TYR A 17 12.81 -18.63 19.25
CA TYR A 17 13.84 -19.36 18.54
C TYR A 17 14.09 -20.68 19.25
N THR A 18 13.91 -21.80 18.55
CA THR A 18 14.12 -23.13 19.14
C THR A 18 15.59 -23.55 18.99
N PRO A 19 16.10 -24.41 19.89
CA PRO A 19 17.44 -25.01 19.72
C PRO A 19 17.62 -25.79 18.41
N GLN A 20 16.52 -26.26 17.80
CA GLN A 20 16.48 -26.96 16.52
C GLN A 20 16.62 -26.00 15.32
N GLY A 21 16.56 -24.69 15.56
CA GLY A 21 16.68 -23.65 14.53
C GLY A 21 15.35 -23.11 14.00
N ASP A 22 14.22 -23.55 14.57
CA ASP A 22 12.91 -23.05 14.16
C ASP A 22 12.71 -21.62 14.68
N MET A 23 12.23 -20.76 13.79
CA MET A 23 11.87 -19.37 14.09
C MET A 23 10.36 -19.22 14.02
N LEU A 24 9.78 -18.80 15.15
CA LEU A 24 8.36 -18.49 15.25
C LEU A 24 8.19 -17.02 15.59
N LEU A 25 7.30 -16.36 14.86
CA LEU A 25 6.89 -14.99 15.15
C LEU A 25 5.37 -14.95 15.23
N THR A 26 4.85 -14.34 16.29
CA THR A 26 3.42 -14.12 16.47
C THR A 26 3.14 -12.69 16.86
N GLY A 27 2.07 -12.12 16.34
CA GLY A 27 1.68 -10.73 16.61
C GLY A 27 1.45 -9.93 15.34
N ARG A 28 1.06 -8.68 15.51
CA ARG A 28 0.67 -7.79 14.42
C ARG A 28 1.47 -6.50 14.48
N TYR A 29 2.12 -6.17 13.38
CA TYR A 29 2.76 -4.88 13.16
C TYR A 29 1.83 -3.98 12.33
N SER A 30 1.32 -2.92 12.96
CA SER A 30 0.44 -1.95 12.30
C SER A 30 1.27 -0.85 11.64
N LEU A 31 1.03 -0.63 10.35
CA LEU A 31 1.69 0.38 9.55
C LEU A 31 0.85 1.67 9.59
N MET A 32 1.41 2.71 10.21
CA MET A 32 0.77 4.02 10.36
C MET A 32 1.09 4.94 9.19
N SER A 33 2.33 4.87 8.71
CA SER A 33 2.85 5.68 7.60
C SER A 33 3.99 4.94 6.91
N GLY A 34 4.41 5.43 5.75
CA GLY A 34 5.58 4.90 5.06
C GLY A 34 5.59 5.24 3.58
N GLU A 35 6.76 5.07 2.97
CA GLU A 35 6.97 5.25 1.54
C GLU A 35 7.58 3.98 0.95
N MET A 36 7.01 3.54 -0.17
CA MET A 36 7.57 2.47 -0.98
C MET A 36 7.93 3.03 -2.36
N LYS A 37 9.20 2.91 -2.74
CA LYS A 37 9.64 3.18 -4.12
C LYS A 37 9.76 1.89 -4.89
N TYR A 38 8.96 1.75 -5.94
CA TYR A 38 8.97 0.57 -6.79
C TYR A 38 8.94 0.94 -8.27
N GLN A 39 9.77 0.26 -9.05
CA GLN A 39 9.79 0.36 -10.51
C GLN A 39 9.01 -0.84 -11.08
N ILE A 40 7.77 -0.61 -11.51
CA ILE A 40 7.00 -1.61 -12.26
C ILE A 40 7.48 -1.53 -13.72
N PRO A 41 7.78 -2.66 -14.41
CA PRO A 41 8.04 -2.62 -15.85
C PRO A 41 6.92 -1.84 -16.56
N ILE A 42 7.28 -0.88 -17.43
CA ILE A 42 6.39 0.05 -18.16
C ILE A 42 6.06 1.37 -17.40
N ILE A 43 6.09 1.42 -16.07
CA ILE A 43 5.76 2.63 -15.29
C ILE A 43 7.05 3.25 -14.69
N PRO A 44 7.29 4.57 -14.83
CA PRO A 44 8.41 5.24 -14.17
C PRO A 44 8.42 4.98 -12.66
N LEU A 45 9.57 5.09 -12.02
CA LEU A 45 9.67 4.98 -10.55
C LEU A 45 8.63 5.86 -9.87
N LYS A 46 7.72 5.24 -9.11
CA LYS A 46 6.71 5.94 -8.31
C LYS A 46 6.96 5.69 -6.83
N THR A 47 6.66 6.72 -6.05
CA THR A 47 6.64 6.65 -4.59
C THR A 47 5.19 6.42 -4.18
N PHE A 48 4.89 5.26 -3.60
CA PHE A 48 3.58 4.99 -3.02
C PHE A 48 3.63 5.24 -1.52
N ASN A 49 2.61 5.92 -1.00
CA ASN A 49 2.47 6.20 0.42
C ASN A 49 1.61 5.12 1.07
N ILE A 50 2.12 4.46 2.10
CA ILE A 50 1.39 3.47 2.87
C ILE A 50 0.21 4.17 3.56
N GLN A 51 -0.97 3.55 3.43
CA GLN A 51 -2.18 4.04 4.05
C GLN A 51 -2.31 3.49 5.47
N ASN A 52 -2.69 4.36 6.40
CA ASN A 52 -3.03 3.96 7.76
C ASN A 52 -4.12 2.88 7.75
N GLY A 53 -4.01 1.92 8.68
CA GLY A 53 -4.83 0.70 8.73
C GLY A 53 -4.18 -0.48 8.01
N SER A 54 -3.07 -0.27 7.31
CA SER A 54 -2.26 -1.36 6.77
C SER A 54 -1.56 -2.11 7.90
N TYR A 55 -1.33 -3.42 7.74
CA TYR A 55 -0.63 -4.25 8.73
C TYR A 55 0.06 -5.46 8.10
N VAL A 56 0.99 -6.01 8.87
CA VAL A 56 1.58 -7.33 8.67
C VAL A 56 1.36 -8.14 9.95
N GLU A 57 0.87 -9.36 9.81
CA GLU A 57 0.53 -10.22 10.93
C GLU A 57 1.18 -11.59 10.78
N TRP A 58 1.85 -12.03 11.85
CA TRP A 58 2.45 -13.35 11.92
C TRP A 58 1.67 -14.23 12.90
N THR A 59 1.54 -15.51 12.53
CA THR A 59 0.82 -16.54 13.31
C THR A 59 1.69 -17.76 13.57
N GLY A 60 3.01 -17.63 13.40
CA GLY A 60 3.97 -18.73 13.54
C GLY A 60 5.12 -18.59 12.54
N ASN A 61 4.92 -19.09 11.32
CA ASN A 61 5.95 -19.07 10.28
C ASN A 61 6.38 -17.62 9.93
N ILE A 62 7.64 -17.28 10.23
CA ILE A 62 8.20 -15.96 9.98
C ILE A 62 8.24 -15.59 8.49
N MET A 63 8.34 -16.59 7.61
CA MET A 63 8.47 -16.42 6.16
C MET A 63 7.13 -16.25 5.44
N ASN A 64 6.00 -16.49 6.12
CA ASN A 64 4.69 -16.43 5.50
C ASN A 64 3.67 -15.63 6.34
N PRO A 65 3.90 -14.33 6.55
CA PRO A 65 2.93 -13.48 7.24
C PRO A 65 1.67 -13.27 6.41
N GLN A 66 0.59 -12.91 7.11
CA GLN A 66 -0.60 -12.31 6.53
C GLN A 66 -0.37 -10.82 6.28
N LEU A 67 -0.73 -10.38 5.09
CA LEU A 67 -0.58 -9.02 4.61
C LEU A 67 -1.95 -8.36 4.46
N ASN A 68 -2.03 -7.10 4.84
CA ASN A 68 -3.10 -6.21 4.45
C ASN A 68 -2.47 -4.83 4.29
N ILE A 69 -1.92 -4.56 3.11
CA ILE A 69 -1.17 -3.33 2.85
C ILE A 69 -1.85 -2.59 1.73
N THR A 70 -2.22 -1.34 1.97
CA THR A 70 -2.69 -0.42 0.94
C THR A 70 -1.68 0.70 0.80
N ALA A 71 -1.24 0.96 -0.43
CA ALA A 71 -0.33 2.05 -0.73
C ALA A 71 -0.87 2.86 -1.92
N THR A 72 -0.83 4.19 -1.84
CA THR A 72 -1.39 5.05 -2.89
C THR A 72 -0.44 6.16 -3.30
N GLU A 73 -0.53 6.55 -4.56
CA GLU A 73 0.15 7.69 -5.15
C GLU A 73 -0.87 8.63 -5.79
N ARG A 74 -0.66 9.94 -5.64
CA ARG A 74 -1.57 10.95 -6.19
C ARG A 74 -1.08 11.43 -7.55
N VAL A 75 -1.83 11.12 -8.59
CA VAL A 75 -1.56 11.54 -9.97
C VAL A 75 -2.42 12.74 -10.32
N ARG A 76 -1.82 13.82 -10.83
CA ARG A 76 -2.57 14.99 -11.34
C ARG A 76 -2.68 14.89 -12.86
N ALA A 77 -3.89 15.00 -13.38
CA ALA A 77 -4.15 15.02 -14.82
C ALA A 77 -4.97 16.26 -15.21
N SER A 78 -4.68 16.80 -16.39
CA SER A 78 -5.40 17.90 -17.02
C SER A 78 -6.57 17.31 -17.79
N VAL A 79 -7.81 17.66 -17.42
CA VAL A 79 -9.02 17.21 -18.11
C VAL A 79 -9.67 18.43 -18.75
N GLY A 80 -9.63 18.49 -20.09
CA GLY A 80 -10.26 19.54 -20.89
C GLY A 80 -11.05 18.91 -22.04
N GLU A 81 -12.16 19.56 -22.39
CA GLU A 81 -12.87 19.35 -23.67
C GLU A 81 -12.35 20.40 -24.65
N ASP A 82 -12.24 20.06 -25.94
CA ASP A 82 -11.78 21.01 -26.96
C ASP A 82 -12.62 22.28 -26.93
N GLY A 83 -11.96 23.43 -26.71
CA GLY A 83 -12.60 24.75 -26.62
C GLY A 83 -13.08 25.18 -25.23
N LYS A 84 -12.89 24.39 -24.16
CA LYS A 84 -13.20 24.78 -22.77
C LYS A 84 -11.96 24.86 -21.88
N THR A 85 -12.08 25.60 -20.77
CA THR A 85 -11.02 25.74 -19.76
C THR A 85 -10.67 24.37 -19.16
N SER A 86 -9.39 23.97 -19.25
CA SER A 86 -8.94 22.71 -18.66
C SER A 86 -8.95 22.76 -17.13
N ARG A 87 -9.41 21.68 -16.48
CA ARG A 87 -9.37 21.50 -15.03
C ARG A 87 -8.32 20.46 -14.64
N ILE A 88 -7.47 20.79 -13.67
CA ILE A 88 -6.53 19.83 -13.09
C ILE A 88 -7.28 19.00 -12.04
N VAL A 89 -7.33 17.69 -12.23
CA VAL A 89 -7.97 16.72 -11.33
C VAL A 89 -6.89 15.80 -10.76
N GLY A 90 -6.94 15.55 -9.45
CA GLY A 90 -6.06 14.60 -8.77
C GLY A 90 -6.74 13.25 -8.59
N PHE A 91 -6.11 12.18 -9.02
CA PHE A 91 -6.56 10.79 -8.91
C PHE A 91 -5.62 10.05 -7.96
N ASP A 92 -6.17 9.19 -7.11
CA ASP A 92 -5.35 8.31 -6.27
C ASP A 92 -5.28 6.94 -6.93
N VAL A 93 -4.09 6.58 -7.39
CA VAL A 93 -3.78 5.23 -7.87
C VAL A 93 -3.09 4.47 -6.76
N GLY A 94 -3.32 3.18 -6.64
CA GLY A 94 -2.73 2.42 -5.55
C GLY A 94 -2.57 0.95 -5.81
N ILE A 95 -1.87 0.31 -4.89
CA ILE A 95 -1.64 -1.11 -4.83
C ILE A 95 -2.20 -1.61 -3.50
N ALA A 96 -2.90 -2.73 -3.54
CA ALA A 96 -3.35 -3.46 -2.36
C ALA A 96 -2.72 -4.85 -2.36
N LEU A 97 -2.05 -5.19 -1.26
CA LEU A 97 -1.53 -6.52 -0.96
C LEU A 97 -2.41 -7.14 0.11
N SER A 98 -2.79 -8.39 -0.10
CA SER A 98 -3.67 -9.13 0.79
C SER A 98 -3.24 -10.59 0.88
N GLN A 99 -3.76 -11.31 1.88
CA GLN A 99 -3.50 -12.73 2.13
C GLN A 99 -2.06 -13.01 2.54
N SER A 100 -1.65 -14.28 2.48
CA SER A 100 -0.34 -14.71 2.95
C SER A 100 0.72 -14.40 1.91
N LEU A 101 1.98 -14.19 2.34
CA LEU A 101 3.07 -13.89 1.42
C LEU A 101 3.27 -14.98 0.34
N GLU A 102 3.06 -16.25 0.69
CA GLU A 102 3.12 -17.38 -0.25
C GLU A 102 1.96 -17.41 -1.27
N ASN A 103 0.80 -16.85 -0.93
CA ASN A 103 -0.37 -16.76 -1.80
C ASN A 103 -0.81 -15.30 -1.93
N LEU A 104 0.09 -14.49 -2.46
CA LEU A 104 -0.06 -13.04 -2.47
C LEU A 104 -1.24 -12.58 -3.35
N GLY A 105 -2.24 -11.98 -2.72
CA GLY A 105 -3.30 -11.27 -3.43
C GLY A 105 -2.87 -9.85 -3.77
N LEU A 106 -2.53 -9.58 -5.04
CA LEU A 106 -2.18 -8.26 -5.56
C LEU A 106 -3.35 -7.63 -6.32
N ALA A 107 -3.73 -6.41 -5.95
CA ALA A 107 -4.75 -5.64 -6.68
C ALA A 107 -4.27 -4.21 -6.97
N PHE A 108 -4.63 -3.70 -8.15
CA PHE A 108 -4.45 -2.30 -8.51
C PHE A 108 -5.74 -1.54 -8.25
N THR A 109 -5.64 -0.43 -7.53
CA THR A 109 -6.78 0.39 -7.15
C THR A 109 -6.72 1.74 -7.83
N PHE A 110 -7.89 2.24 -8.23
CA PHE A 110 -8.06 3.56 -8.80
C PHE A 110 -9.20 4.24 -8.06
N ARG A 111 -8.92 5.36 -7.41
CA ARG A 111 -9.92 6.17 -6.69
C ARG A 111 -10.01 7.54 -7.33
N LEU A 112 -11.23 7.88 -7.73
CA LEU A 112 -11.56 9.24 -8.14
C LEU A 112 -11.53 10.15 -6.90
N PRO A 113 -11.13 11.42 -7.05
CA PRO A 113 -11.34 12.39 -6.00
C PRO A 113 -12.84 12.45 -5.72
N ARG A 114 -13.23 12.46 -4.45
CA ARG A 114 -14.64 12.69 -4.06
C ARG A 114 -15.10 13.99 -4.71
N MET A 115 -15.79 13.90 -5.84
CA MET A 115 -16.57 15.02 -6.34
C MET A 115 -17.70 15.21 -5.33
N ARG A 116 -17.74 16.38 -4.69
CA ARG A 116 -18.98 16.83 -4.05
C ARG A 116 -20.00 16.89 -5.17
N LEU A 117 -20.92 15.93 -5.22
CA LEU A 117 -22.16 16.12 -5.97
C LEU A 117 -22.84 17.33 -5.33
N CYS A 118 -22.76 18.48 -5.96
CA CYS A 118 -23.80 19.48 -5.80
C CYS A 118 -25.07 18.81 -6.33
N LYS A 119 -25.92 18.31 -5.41
CA LYS A 119 -27.34 18.11 -5.71
C LYS A 119 -27.90 19.49 -6.02
N THR A 120 -28.06 19.82 -7.30
CA THR A 120 -29.05 20.82 -7.68
C THR A 120 -30.43 20.19 -7.52
N SER A 121 -31.26 20.94 -6.80
CA SER A 121 -32.64 20.67 -6.42
C SER A 121 -33.57 20.42 -7.59
#